data_AF-A0A7V8R385-F1
#
_entry.id   AF-A0A7V8R385-F1
#
_cell.length_a   1.000
_cell.length_b   1.000
_cell.length_c   1.000
_cell.angle_alpha   90.00
_cell.angle_beta   90.00
_cell.angle_gamma   90.00
#
_symmetry.space_group_name_H-M   'P 1'
#
loop_
_entity.id
_entity.type
_entity.pdbx_description
1 polymer ?
#
loop_
_entity_poly.entity_id
_entity_poly.type
_entity_poly.pdbx_seq_one_letter_code
_entity_poly.pdbx_strand_id
1 'polypeptide(L)'
;MTSVIGEVASEEDINKSERDELTGMAGLIDKFTDCLGFCMSEDGDTLSQWRGYADDGRGVSIGFSHEFLTAITKSNRLVRLQKVIYNLDDQKQRVREIFPKVKELISEGAVSIPRPGSLLSLKTEEQLQAEREQYRSKNSELFGTLTTLQPIWFSFKNPAFREENEWRLALNILPPHETDYRTANGRLVPYQTIEFPAVEDGTKIIEQLILGPKNTTPLRVVENFLHRYGFDNANLSVSTGSYR
;
A
#
# COMPACT_ATOMS: atom_id res chain seq x y z
N MET A 1 -5.70 -3.59 8.44
CA MET A 1 -6.61 -2.45 8.18
C MET A 1 -7.82 -2.51 9.09
N THR A 2 -8.65 -3.55 8.94
CA THR A 2 -9.84 -3.81 9.75
C THR A 2 -9.58 -3.65 11.26
N SER A 3 -8.43 -4.15 11.73
CA SER A 3 -7.99 -4.00 13.12
C SER A 3 -7.79 -2.55 13.55
N VAL A 4 -7.09 -1.73 12.73
CA VAL A 4 -6.80 -0.32 13.05
C VAL A 4 -8.08 0.52 13.09
N ILE A 5 -9.00 0.31 12.14
CA ILE A 5 -10.30 0.99 12.14
C ILE A 5 -11.11 0.59 13.38
N GLY A 6 -11.14 -0.69 13.74
CA GLY A 6 -11.82 -1.17 14.95
C GLY A 6 -11.23 -0.59 16.24
N GLU A 7 -9.89 -0.48 16.32
CA GLU A 7 -9.21 0.15 17.46
C GLU A 7 -9.53 1.64 17.56
N VAL A 8 -9.40 2.40 16.46
CA VAL A 8 -9.75 3.84 16.45
C VAL A 8 -11.21 4.06 16.80
N ALA A 9 -12.11 3.24 16.26
CA ALA A 9 -13.53 3.33 16.59
C ALA A 9 -13.82 3.02 18.06
N SER A 10 -13.02 2.16 18.69
CA SER A 10 -13.11 1.91 20.13
C SER A 10 -12.65 3.11 20.96
N GLU A 11 -11.64 3.84 20.49
CA GLU A 11 -11.09 5.01 21.18
C GLU A 11 -11.96 6.27 21.00
N GLU A 12 -12.75 6.33 19.93
CA GLU A 12 -13.66 7.43 19.60
C GLU A 12 -15.09 7.22 20.16
N ASP A 13 -15.24 6.35 21.17
CA ASP A 13 -16.50 6.05 21.88
C ASP A 13 -17.67 5.56 21.00
N ILE A 14 -17.38 4.95 19.84
CA ILE A 14 -18.41 4.35 18.97
C ILE A 14 -18.94 3.07 19.60
N ASN A 15 -20.27 2.90 19.63
CA ASN A 15 -20.87 1.75 20.30
C ASN A 15 -20.51 0.43 19.59
N LYS A 16 -20.62 -0.69 20.32
CA LYS A 16 -20.18 -1.99 19.79
C LYS A 16 -20.88 -2.38 18.48
N SER A 17 -22.18 -2.15 18.37
CA SER A 17 -22.94 -2.52 17.17
C SER A 17 -22.48 -1.74 15.94
N GLU A 18 -22.29 -0.43 16.09
CA GLU A 18 -21.82 0.45 15.00
C GLU A 18 -20.38 0.12 14.59
N ARG A 19 -19.52 -0.22 15.56
CA ARG A 19 -18.15 -0.68 15.29
C ARG A 19 -18.11 -1.99 14.51
N ASP A 20 -18.99 -2.94 14.85
CA ASP A 20 -19.06 -4.23 14.14
C ASP A 20 -19.46 -4.00 12.67
N GLU A 21 -20.41 -3.09 12.39
CA GLU A 21 -20.81 -2.71 11.03
C GLU A 21 -19.69 -1.99 10.27
N LEU A 22 -19.00 -1.02 10.90
CA LEU A 22 -17.84 -0.35 10.31
C LEU A 22 -16.72 -1.34 9.95
N THR A 23 -16.43 -2.26 10.87
CA THR A 23 -15.40 -3.28 10.71
C THR A 23 -15.78 -4.27 9.61
N GLY A 24 -17.06 -4.64 9.52
CA GLY A 24 -17.61 -5.44 8.43
C GLY A 24 -17.47 -4.74 7.07
N MET A 25 -17.79 -3.44 7.00
CA MET A 25 -17.64 -2.64 5.79
C MET A 25 -16.17 -2.51 5.36
N ALA A 26 -15.26 -2.23 6.30
CA ALA A 26 -13.82 -2.21 6.03
C ALA A 26 -13.33 -3.57 5.50
N GLY A 27 -13.81 -4.67 6.10
CA GLY A 27 -13.49 -6.03 5.65
C GLY A 27 -14.03 -6.36 4.25
N LEU A 28 -15.12 -5.73 3.81
CA LEU A 28 -15.59 -5.83 2.43
C LEU A 28 -14.66 -5.07 1.48
N ILE A 29 -14.28 -3.84 1.84
CA ILE A 29 -13.33 -3.05 1.05
C ILE A 29 -12.02 -3.82 0.86
N ASP A 30 -11.45 -4.34 1.95
CA ASP A 30 -10.25 -5.20 1.96
C ASP A 30 -10.32 -6.38 0.95
N LYS A 31 -11.51 -6.97 0.76
CA LYS A 31 -11.70 -8.11 -0.15
C LYS A 31 -11.82 -7.72 -1.62
N PHE A 32 -12.29 -6.51 -1.89
CA PHE A 32 -12.57 -6.05 -3.26
C PHE A 32 -11.53 -5.05 -3.78
N THR A 33 -10.63 -4.58 -2.93
CA THR A 33 -9.50 -3.74 -3.32
C THR A 33 -8.21 -4.53 -3.32
N ASP A 34 -7.45 -4.42 -4.40
CA ASP A 34 -6.10 -4.99 -4.48
C ASP A 34 -5.10 -3.93 -4.98
N CYS A 35 -3.83 -4.15 -4.67
CA CYS A 35 -2.74 -3.26 -5.05
C CYS A 35 -1.49 -4.08 -5.37
N LEU A 36 -0.86 -3.77 -6.49
CA LEU A 36 0.48 -4.27 -6.78
C LEU A 36 1.50 -3.34 -6.13
N GLY A 37 2.47 -3.92 -5.42
CA GLY A 37 3.54 -3.16 -4.76
C GLY A 37 4.89 -3.48 -5.38
N PHE A 38 5.62 -2.45 -5.80
CA PHE A 38 7.07 -2.53 -5.96
C PHE A 38 7.74 -1.94 -4.72
N CYS A 39 8.30 -2.82 -3.91
CA CYS A 39 8.84 -2.51 -2.59
C CYS A 39 10.35 -2.30 -2.66
N MET A 40 10.82 -1.20 -2.09
CA MET A 40 12.22 -0.79 -2.03
C MET A 40 12.61 -0.49 -0.59
N SER A 41 13.89 -0.55 -0.27
CA SER A 41 14.42 -0.07 1.01
C SER A 41 15.16 1.25 0.82
N GLU A 42 15.06 2.14 1.79
CA GLU A 42 15.90 3.35 1.88
C GLU A 42 17.37 2.98 2.16
N ASP A 43 17.61 1.85 2.83
CA ASP A 43 18.94 1.37 3.20
C ASP A 43 19.43 0.25 2.27
N GLY A 44 20.30 0.61 1.31
CA GLY A 44 20.78 -0.31 0.28
C GLY A 44 21.80 -1.36 0.73
N ASP A 45 22.41 -1.24 1.92
CA ASP A 45 23.50 -2.10 2.40
C ASP A 45 23.27 -2.63 3.83
N THR A 46 22.25 -3.47 4.00
CA THR A 46 21.87 -4.06 5.30
C THR A 46 21.88 -5.59 5.25
N LEU A 47 22.40 -6.23 6.31
CA LEU A 47 22.60 -7.69 6.35
C LEU A 47 21.29 -8.49 6.24
N SER A 48 20.21 -8.00 6.86
CA SER A 48 18.89 -8.62 6.76
C SER A 48 18.37 -8.62 5.32
N GLN A 49 18.55 -7.51 4.60
CA GLN A 49 18.14 -7.38 3.19
C GLN A 49 18.97 -8.28 2.28
N TRP A 50 20.29 -8.35 2.50
CA TRP A 50 21.16 -9.26 1.76
C TRP A 50 20.73 -10.73 1.92
N ARG A 51 20.41 -11.13 3.15
CA ARG A 51 19.93 -12.49 3.48
C ARG A 51 18.55 -12.77 2.89
N GLY A 52 17.63 -11.84 3.02
CA GLY A 52 16.22 -12.03 2.66
C GLY A 52 15.93 -11.92 1.16
N TYR A 53 16.62 -11.02 0.46
CA TYR A 53 16.21 -10.59 -0.89
C TYR A 53 17.29 -10.72 -1.97
N ALA A 54 18.56 -10.99 -1.61
CA ALA A 54 19.68 -10.98 -2.55
C ALA A 54 20.52 -12.26 -2.49
N ASP A 55 19.86 -13.43 -2.50
CA ASP A 55 20.49 -14.76 -2.49
C ASP A 55 21.62 -14.88 -1.46
N ASP A 56 21.28 -14.58 -0.20
CA ASP A 56 22.21 -14.64 0.93
C ASP A 56 23.50 -13.81 0.72
N GLY A 57 23.35 -12.63 0.12
CA GLY A 57 24.42 -11.68 -0.15
C GLY A 57 25.22 -11.94 -1.43
N ARG A 58 24.79 -12.87 -2.30
CA ARG A 58 25.39 -13.06 -3.63
C ARG A 58 24.81 -12.15 -4.71
N GLY A 59 23.63 -11.57 -4.46
CA GLY A 59 22.92 -10.70 -5.38
C GLY A 59 23.48 -9.28 -5.45
N VAL A 60 22.60 -8.36 -5.84
CA VAL A 60 22.88 -6.92 -5.98
C VAL A 60 21.74 -6.12 -5.37
N SER A 61 22.04 -4.95 -4.85
CA SER A 61 21.07 -3.94 -4.43
C SER A 61 21.06 -2.82 -5.46
N ILE A 62 19.87 -2.41 -5.89
CA ILE A 62 19.66 -1.40 -6.94
C ILE A 62 18.91 -0.22 -6.31
N GLY A 63 19.58 0.92 -6.20
CA GLY A 63 19.00 2.18 -5.79
C GLY A 63 18.50 2.97 -6.99
N PHE A 64 17.22 3.32 -6.99
CA PHE A 64 16.60 4.16 -8.02
C PHE A 64 16.68 5.64 -7.65
N SER A 65 16.77 6.52 -8.64
CA SER A 65 16.73 7.96 -8.36
C SER A 65 15.33 8.40 -7.93
N HIS A 66 15.27 9.34 -6.99
CA HIS A 66 14.00 9.87 -6.52
C HIS A 66 13.28 10.65 -7.63
N GLU A 67 14.03 11.33 -8.50
CA GLU A 67 13.54 12.06 -9.67
C GLU A 67 12.82 11.11 -10.63
N PHE A 68 13.41 9.95 -10.92
CA PHE A 68 12.80 8.93 -11.78
C PHE A 68 11.53 8.33 -11.17
N LEU A 69 11.56 7.95 -9.88
CA LEU A 69 10.38 7.43 -9.18
C LEU A 69 9.25 8.47 -9.15
N THR A 70 9.60 9.75 -8.99
CA THR A 70 8.65 10.87 -9.06
C THR A 70 8.08 11.02 -10.47
N ALA A 71 8.89 10.87 -11.52
CA ALA A 71 8.42 10.90 -12.90
C ALA A 71 7.39 9.78 -13.18
N ILE A 72 7.61 8.57 -12.64
CA ILE A 72 6.65 7.45 -12.76
C ILE A 72 5.30 7.84 -12.18
N THR A 73 5.27 8.34 -10.94
CA THR A 73 4.01 8.72 -10.27
C THR A 73 3.28 9.89 -10.94
N LYS A 74 4.02 10.83 -11.56
CA LYS A 74 3.44 11.91 -12.36
C LYS A 74 2.84 11.41 -13.67
N SER A 75 3.48 10.43 -14.31
CA SER A 75 3.02 9.86 -15.58
C SER A 75 1.81 8.92 -15.41
N ASN A 76 1.69 8.26 -14.26
CA ASN A 76 0.61 7.34 -13.97
C ASN A 76 -0.05 7.68 -12.62
N ARG A 77 -1.25 8.29 -12.68
CA ARG A 77 -2.02 8.72 -11.50
C ARG A 77 -2.50 7.57 -10.60
N LEU A 78 -2.46 6.33 -11.09
CA LEU A 78 -2.79 5.13 -10.31
C LEU A 78 -1.60 4.62 -9.49
N VAL A 79 -0.38 5.07 -9.83
CA VAL A 79 0.85 4.72 -9.10
C VAL A 79 1.16 5.79 -8.07
N ARG A 80 1.46 5.35 -6.85
CA ARG A 80 1.85 6.24 -5.74
C ARG A 80 3.16 5.77 -5.13
N LEU A 81 4.06 6.71 -4.90
CA LEU A 81 5.24 6.49 -4.08
C LEU A 81 4.90 6.82 -2.64
N GLN A 82 5.06 5.85 -1.73
CA GLN A 82 4.71 6.04 -0.33
C GLN A 82 5.69 5.35 0.60
N LYS A 83 6.04 6.04 1.69
CA LYS A 83 6.81 5.48 2.79
C LYS A 83 5.91 4.59 3.65
N VAL A 84 6.42 3.43 4.03
CA VAL A 84 5.69 2.49 4.89
C VAL A 84 5.62 3.01 6.32
N ILE A 85 4.44 2.89 6.94
CA ILE A 85 4.14 3.31 8.31
C ILE A 85 4.11 2.07 9.19
N TYR A 86 5.05 1.99 10.13
CA TYR A 86 5.22 0.86 11.02
C TYR A 86 4.59 1.07 12.39
N ASN A 87 4.69 2.29 12.93
CA ASN A 87 4.20 2.63 14.25
C ASN A 87 2.66 2.61 14.26
N LEU A 88 2.08 1.92 15.23
CA LEU A 88 0.63 1.75 15.31
C LEU A 88 -0.10 3.07 15.60
N ASP A 89 0.45 3.94 16.44
CA ASP A 89 -0.15 5.24 16.76
C ASP A 89 -0.16 6.15 15.53
N ASP A 90 0.90 6.11 14.71
CA ASP A 90 0.94 6.82 13.43
C ASP A 90 -0.14 6.28 12.47
N GLN A 91 -0.29 4.96 12.38
CA GLN A 91 -1.35 4.33 11.58
C GLN A 91 -2.74 4.77 12.05
N LYS A 92 -2.98 4.73 13.36
CA LYS A 92 -4.23 5.19 13.99
C LYS A 92 -4.48 6.66 13.69
N GLN A 93 -3.45 7.50 13.75
CA GLN A 93 -3.57 8.92 13.47
C GLN A 93 -4.05 9.19 12.04
N ARG A 94 -3.49 8.48 11.05
CA ARG A 94 -3.94 8.59 9.65
C ARG A 94 -5.39 8.15 9.47
N VAL A 95 -5.82 7.13 10.20
CA VAL A 95 -7.22 6.68 10.19
C VAL A 95 -8.14 7.69 10.89
N ARG A 96 -7.71 8.28 12.02
CA ARG A 96 -8.48 9.30 12.76
C ARG A 96 -8.82 10.53 11.93
N GLU A 97 -8.04 10.86 10.90
CA GLU A 97 -8.31 12.00 10.00
C GLU A 97 -9.71 11.94 9.36
N ILE A 98 -10.24 10.74 9.09
CA ILE A 98 -11.58 10.58 8.49
C ILE A 98 -12.70 10.41 9.52
N PHE A 99 -12.36 10.18 10.79
CA PHE A 99 -13.33 9.85 11.84
C PHE A 99 -14.35 10.96 12.14
N PRO A 100 -14.04 12.26 12.02
CA PRO A 100 -15.07 13.30 12.13
C PRO A 100 -16.24 13.08 11.16
N LYS A 101 -15.93 12.76 9.89
CA LYS A 101 -16.95 12.48 8.87
C LYS A 101 -17.65 11.13 9.11
N VAL A 102 -16.91 10.11 9.53
CA VAL A 102 -17.49 8.81 9.89
C VAL A 102 -18.52 8.95 11.03
N LYS A 103 -18.20 9.70 12.09
CA LYS A 103 -19.10 9.94 13.22
C LYS A 103 -20.35 10.70 12.81
N GLU A 104 -20.22 11.73 11.97
CA GLU A 104 -21.35 12.43 11.37
C GLU A 104 -22.28 11.45 10.65
N LEU A 105 -21.73 10.63 9.74
CA LEU A 105 -22.51 9.67 8.95
C LEU A 105 -23.19 8.60 9.79
N ILE A 106 -22.52 8.14 10.86
CA ILE A 106 -23.11 7.19 11.82
C ILE A 106 -24.32 7.84 12.52
N SER A 107 -24.19 9.08 12.98
CA SER A 107 -25.29 9.81 13.62
C SER A 107 -26.48 10.05 12.69
N GLU A 108 -26.24 10.12 11.38
CA GLU A 108 -27.26 10.22 10.33
C GLU A 108 -27.87 8.87 9.92
N GLY A 109 -27.43 7.78 10.53
CA GLY A 109 -27.98 6.44 10.33
C GLY A 109 -27.29 5.59 9.27
N ALA A 110 -26.04 5.89 8.87
CA ALA A 110 -25.30 5.12 7.85
C ALA A 110 -25.09 3.63 8.19
N VAL A 111 -25.18 3.28 9.48
CA VAL A 111 -25.04 1.91 10.01
C VAL A 111 -26.32 1.41 10.68
N SER A 112 -27.41 2.19 10.64
CA SER A 112 -28.71 1.84 11.22
C SER A 112 -29.52 1.00 10.24
N ILE A 113 -29.25 -0.31 10.20
CA ILE A 113 -29.94 -1.23 9.29
C ILE A 113 -31.45 -1.22 9.56
N PRO A 114 -32.30 -0.84 8.58
CA PRO A 114 -33.75 -0.86 8.75
C PRO A 114 -34.22 -2.29 8.91
N ARG A 115 -34.60 -2.69 10.12
CA ARG A 115 -35.20 -4.00 10.39
C ARG A 115 -36.72 -3.92 10.18
N PRO A 116 -37.36 -4.96 9.61
CA PRO A 116 -38.81 -5.10 9.73
C PRO A 116 -39.14 -5.05 11.23
N GLY A 117 -40.03 -4.14 11.61
CA GLY A 117 -40.30 -3.86 13.01
C GLY A 117 -40.65 -5.11 13.83
N SER A 118 -40.46 -5.01 15.14
CA SER A 118 -41.23 -5.82 16.10
C SER A 118 -42.72 -5.70 15.75
N LEU A 119 -43.52 -6.74 16.02
CA LEU A 119 -44.97 -6.84 15.78
C LEU A 119 -45.82 -5.63 16.26
N LEU A 120 -45.20 -4.69 16.99
CA LEU A 120 -45.79 -3.50 17.60
C LEU A 120 -45.50 -2.17 16.87
N SER A 121 -44.64 -2.11 15.84
CA SER A 121 -44.42 -0.86 15.08
C SER A 121 -45.02 -0.95 13.68
N LEU A 122 -46.23 -0.43 13.52
CA LEU A 122 -46.90 -0.28 12.22
C LEU A 122 -46.33 0.94 11.48
N LYS A 123 -45.09 0.84 10.97
CA LYS A 123 -44.60 1.80 9.97
C LYS A 123 -45.33 1.55 8.66
N THR A 124 -45.72 2.61 7.95
CA THR A 124 -46.29 2.45 6.60
C THR A 124 -45.20 2.01 5.62
N GLU A 125 -45.59 1.38 4.51
CA GLU A 125 -44.61 0.95 3.49
C GLU A 125 -43.84 2.16 2.94
N GLU A 126 -44.46 3.34 2.80
CA GLU A 126 -43.75 4.54 2.36
C GLU A 126 -42.69 5.02 3.37
N GLN A 127 -42.99 4.93 4.68
CA GLN A 127 -42.05 5.29 5.73
C GLN A 127 -40.86 4.33 5.78
N LEU A 128 -41.13 3.03 5.62
CA LEU A 128 -40.09 2.00 5.57
C LEU A 128 -39.19 2.18 4.33
N GLN A 129 -39.79 2.56 3.20
CA GLN A 129 -39.08 2.81 1.96
C GLN A 129 -38.18 4.06 2.06
N ALA A 130 -38.69 5.16 2.62
CA ALA A 130 -37.90 6.37 2.86
C ALA A 130 -36.71 6.11 3.81
N GLU A 131 -36.91 5.33 4.86
CA GLU A 131 -35.84 4.94 5.80
C GLU A 131 -34.76 4.08 5.11
N ARG A 132 -35.18 3.16 4.23
CA ARG A 132 -34.24 2.35 3.42
C ARG A 132 -33.44 3.19 2.44
N GLU A 133 -34.07 4.17 1.80
CA GLU A 133 -33.40 5.06 0.85
C GLU A 133 -32.38 5.96 1.57
N GLN A 134 -32.76 6.53 2.72
CA GLN A 134 -31.86 7.29 3.56
C GLN A 134 -30.66 6.43 4.02
N TYR A 135 -30.93 5.23 4.55
CA TYR A 135 -29.89 4.29 4.95
C TYR A 135 -28.95 3.98 3.79
N ARG A 136 -29.46 3.63 2.61
CA ARG A 136 -28.63 3.32 1.43
C ARG A 136 -27.74 4.49 1.02
N SER A 137 -28.30 5.70 1.01
CA SER A 137 -27.57 6.92 0.67
C SER A 137 -26.41 7.15 1.65
N LYS A 138 -26.69 7.11 2.96
CA LYS A 138 -25.68 7.34 4.00
C LYS A 138 -24.67 6.21 4.13
N ASN A 139 -25.10 4.97 3.95
CA ASN A 139 -24.21 3.81 3.89
C ASN A 139 -23.25 3.91 2.71
N SER A 140 -23.72 4.36 1.54
CA SER A 140 -22.86 4.60 0.37
C SER A 140 -21.87 5.75 0.60
N GLU A 141 -22.29 6.82 1.27
CA GLU A 141 -21.40 7.95 1.63
C GLU A 141 -20.32 7.51 2.64
N LEU A 142 -20.69 6.67 3.61
CA LEU A 142 -19.76 6.07 4.57
C LEU A 142 -18.77 5.13 3.87
N PHE A 143 -19.25 4.28 2.98
CA PHE A 143 -18.40 3.42 2.16
C PHE A 143 -17.39 4.24 1.34
N GLY A 144 -17.87 5.27 0.65
CA GLY A 144 -17.01 6.20 -0.09
C GLY A 144 -15.96 6.87 0.81
N THR A 145 -16.36 7.31 2.01
CA THR A 145 -15.44 7.90 3.00
C THR A 145 -14.36 6.90 3.41
N LEU A 146 -14.72 5.66 3.71
CA LEU A 146 -13.72 4.62 4.04
C LEU A 146 -12.77 4.39 2.86
N THR A 147 -13.25 4.26 1.63
CA THR A 147 -12.39 4.02 0.45
C THR A 147 -11.33 5.11 0.22
N THR A 148 -11.48 6.32 0.79
CA THR A 148 -10.45 7.38 0.70
C THR A 148 -9.14 6.99 1.38
N LEU A 149 -9.18 6.05 2.33
CA LEU A 149 -8.00 5.53 3.01
C LEU A 149 -7.25 4.48 2.17
N GLN A 150 -7.83 3.99 1.06
CA GLN A 150 -7.22 2.98 0.18
C GLN A 150 -5.79 3.25 -0.24
N PRO A 151 -5.43 4.47 -0.67
CA PRO A 151 -4.05 4.77 -1.01
C PRO A 151 -3.09 4.53 0.15
N ILE A 152 -3.43 4.96 1.36
CA ILE A 152 -2.54 4.89 2.53
C ILE A 152 -2.57 3.53 3.22
N TRP A 153 -3.62 2.73 3.01
CA TRP A 153 -3.73 1.41 3.62
C TRP A 153 -2.61 0.47 3.22
N PHE A 154 -2.21 0.51 1.95
CA PHE A 154 -1.09 -0.27 1.44
C PHE A 154 0.26 0.27 1.91
N SER A 155 0.32 1.30 2.75
CA SER A 155 1.56 1.72 3.42
C SER A 155 1.68 1.19 4.84
N PHE A 156 0.64 0.58 5.42
CA PHE A 156 0.73 0.07 6.80
C PHE A 156 1.48 -1.27 6.83
N LYS A 157 2.35 -1.45 7.83
CA LYS A 157 3.07 -2.70 8.07
C LYS A 157 3.28 -2.94 9.57
N ASN A 158 3.45 -4.20 9.96
CA ASN A 158 3.71 -4.54 11.35
C ASN A 158 5.07 -3.96 11.81
N PRO A 159 5.17 -3.40 13.04
CA PRO A 159 6.40 -2.84 13.60
C PRO A 159 7.64 -3.75 13.51
N ALA A 160 7.47 -5.07 13.51
CA ALA A 160 8.56 -6.05 13.42
C ALA A 160 9.38 -5.91 12.13
N PHE A 161 8.82 -5.33 11.07
CA PHE A 161 9.48 -5.14 9.78
C PHE A 161 10.14 -3.75 9.63
N ARG A 162 10.22 -2.95 10.70
CA ARG A 162 10.80 -1.59 10.63
C ARG A 162 12.23 -1.53 10.09
N GLU A 163 13.00 -2.62 10.23
CA GLU A 163 14.36 -2.72 9.70
C GLU A 163 14.41 -2.60 8.18
N GLU A 164 13.30 -2.88 7.48
CA GLU A 164 13.27 -2.78 6.02
C GLU A 164 13.29 -1.33 5.51
N ASN A 165 12.97 -0.33 6.35
CA ASN A 165 12.89 1.09 5.95
C ASN A 165 12.23 1.28 4.58
N GLU A 166 11.11 0.58 4.42
CA GLU A 166 10.47 0.34 3.12
C GLU A 166 9.77 1.57 2.53
N TRP A 167 9.95 1.75 1.22
CA TRP A 167 9.16 2.60 0.34
C TRP A 167 8.44 1.72 -0.70
N ARG A 168 7.19 2.04 -1.02
CA ARG A 168 6.38 1.31 -2.01
C ARG A 168 6.00 2.22 -3.16
N LEU A 169 6.25 1.76 -4.38
CA LEU A 169 5.47 2.15 -5.54
C LEU A 169 4.22 1.27 -5.57
N ALA A 170 3.10 1.82 -5.11
CA ALA A 170 1.81 1.16 -5.01
C ALA A 170 0.96 1.49 -6.23
N LEU A 171 0.55 0.47 -6.99
CA LEU A 171 -0.37 0.56 -8.11
C LEU A 171 -1.73 -0.01 -7.71
N ASN A 172 -2.72 0.88 -7.61
CA ASN A 172 -4.09 0.48 -7.32
C ASN A 172 -4.69 -0.27 -8.52
N ILE A 173 -5.17 -1.51 -8.30
CA ILE A 173 -5.84 -2.29 -9.33
C ILE A 173 -7.35 -2.10 -9.21
N LEU A 174 -8.00 -1.58 -10.26
CA LEU A 174 -9.46 -1.49 -10.36
C LEU A 174 -9.99 -2.47 -11.43
N PRO A 175 -10.88 -3.42 -11.11
CA PRO A 175 -11.45 -4.28 -12.14
C PRO A 175 -12.17 -3.49 -13.25
N PRO A 176 -12.14 -3.94 -14.52
CA PRO A 176 -11.35 -5.04 -15.08
C PRO A 176 -9.95 -4.53 -15.49
N HIS A 177 -8.89 -5.08 -14.92
CA HIS A 177 -7.53 -4.84 -15.38
C HIS A 177 -6.89 -6.14 -15.83
N GLU A 178 -6.20 -6.09 -16.97
CA GLU A 178 -5.34 -7.18 -17.39
C GLU A 178 -4.12 -7.22 -16.47
N THR A 179 -3.87 -8.39 -15.89
CA THR A 179 -2.76 -8.65 -14.96
C THR A 179 -1.99 -9.84 -15.50
N ASP A 180 -0.67 -9.69 -15.61
CA ASP A 180 0.23 -10.79 -15.98
C ASP A 180 0.67 -11.56 -14.73
N TYR A 181 1.26 -12.74 -14.94
CA TYR A 181 1.69 -13.63 -13.86
C TYR A 181 3.09 -14.15 -14.09
N ARG A 182 3.89 -14.18 -13.03
CA ARG A 182 5.22 -14.81 -13.01
C ARG A 182 5.33 -15.83 -11.89
N THR A 183 6.22 -16.79 -12.02
CA THR A 183 6.55 -17.71 -10.93
C THR A 183 7.65 -17.15 -10.05
N ALA A 184 7.45 -17.11 -8.73
CA ALA A 184 8.50 -16.81 -7.77
C ALA A 184 8.30 -17.64 -6.49
N ASN A 185 9.37 -18.22 -5.96
CA ASN A 185 9.34 -19.02 -4.71
C ASN A 185 8.22 -20.08 -4.68
N GLY A 186 7.99 -20.77 -5.81
CA GLY A 186 6.95 -21.80 -5.93
C GLY A 186 5.51 -21.29 -5.97
N ARG A 187 5.28 -19.99 -6.21
CA ARG A 187 3.96 -19.36 -6.28
C ARG A 187 3.78 -18.58 -7.58
N LEU A 188 2.52 -18.41 -8.00
CA LEU A 188 2.14 -17.43 -9.02
C LEU A 188 2.03 -16.06 -8.37
N VAL A 189 2.70 -15.07 -8.95
CA VAL A 189 2.74 -13.68 -8.49
C VAL A 189 2.18 -12.80 -9.60
N PRO A 190 1.06 -12.07 -9.34
CA PRO A 190 0.55 -11.10 -10.29
C PRO A 190 1.51 -9.92 -10.42
N TYR A 191 1.65 -9.39 -11.64
CA TYR A 191 2.40 -8.17 -11.89
C TYR A 191 1.79 -7.39 -13.07
N GLN A 192 2.15 -6.13 -13.16
CA GLN A 192 1.82 -5.28 -14.30
C GLN A 192 3.08 -4.57 -14.76
N THR A 193 3.29 -4.59 -16.08
CA THR A 193 4.37 -3.83 -16.70
C THR A 193 3.97 -2.36 -16.75
N ILE A 194 4.84 -1.50 -16.24
CA ILE A 194 4.73 -0.05 -16.39
C ILE A 194 5.82 0.43 -17.34
N GLU A 195 5.43 1.22 -18.34
CA GLU A 195 6.40 1.85 -19.22
C GLU A 195 7.12 2.97 -18.46
N PHE A 196 8.42 3.10 -18.71
CA PHE A 196 9.19 4.18 -18.12
C PHE A 196 8.77 5.51 -18.74
N PRO A 197 8.52 6.54 -17.92
CA PRO A 197 8.20 7.86 -18.45
C PRO A 197 9.39 8.40 -19.24
N ALA A 198 9.10 9.26 -20.23
CA ALA A 198 10.15 10.07 -20.83
C ALA A 198 10.77 10.95 -19.74
N VAL A 199 12.04 10.73 -19.46
CA VAL A 199 12.83 11.54 -18.53
C VAL A 199 13.70 12.51 -19.32
N GLU A 200 14.04 13.64 -18.71
CA GLU A 200 14.95 14.62 -19.31
C GLU A 200 16.32 13.97 -19.54
N ASP A 201 16.99 14.36 -20.63
CA ASP A 201 18.34 13.88 -20.95
C ASP A 201 19.28 14.07 -19.75
N GLY A 202 19.93 12.98 -19.33
CA GLY A 202 20.83 12.96 -18.18
C GLY A 202 20.18 12.60 -16.85
N THR A 203 18.85 12.43 -16.77
CA THR A 203 18.20 11.88 -15.58
C THR A 203 18.68 10.46 -15.32
N LYS A 204 19.24 10.20 -14.15
CA LYS A 204 19.62 8.84 -13.76
C LYS A 204 18.37 8.02 -13.45
N ILE A 205 18.29 6.80 -13.98
CA ILE A 205 17.26 5.83 -13.57
C ILE A 205 17.77 5.08 -12.32
N ILE A 206 18.99 4.57 -12.41
CA ILE A 206 19.71 3.90 -11.32
C ILE A 206 20.70 4.91 -10.74
N GLU A 207 20.54 5.23 -9.46
CA GLU A 207 21.46 6.09 -8.72
C GLU A 207 22.67 5.31 -8.21
N GLN A 208 22.42 4.09 -7.72
CA GLN A 208 23.44 3.26 -7.09
C GLN A 208 23.20 1.78 -7.37
N LEU A 209 24.28 1.02 -7.52
CA LEU A 209 24.24 -0.43 -7.49
C LEU A 209 25.34 -0.95 -6.56
N ILE A 210 24.92 -1.71 -5.56
CA ILE A 210 25.81 -2.27 -4.52
C ILE A 210 25.89 -3.79 -4.75
N LEU A 211 27.10 -4.32 -4.86
CA LEU A 211 27.31 -5.77 -4.89
C LEU A 211 27.22 -6.34 -3.48
N GLY A 212 26.46 -7.42 -3.34
CA GLY A 212 26.36 -8.11 -2.06
C GLY A 212 27.73 -8.62 -1.58
N PRO A 213 27.91 -8.83 -0.27
CA PRO A 213 29.22 -9.12 0.31
C PRO A 213 29.77 -10.52 -0.04
N LYS A 214 28.94 -11.42 -0.56
CA LYS A 214 29.37 -12.72 -1.13
C LYS A 214 29.44 -12.70 -2.66
N ASN A 215 29.13 -11.56 -3.29
CA ASN A 215 29.22 -11.42 -4.73
C ASN A 215 30.69 -11.25 -5.14
N THR A 216 31.17 -12.15 -5.99
CA THR A 216 32.58 -12.20 -6.42
C THR A 216 32.81 -11.56 -7.79
N THR A 217 31.79 -10.96 -8.39
CA THR A 217 31.88 -10.32 -9.70
C THR A 217 32.78 -9.08 -9.60
N PRO A 218 33.84 -8.95 -10.42
CA PRO A 218 34.68 -7.77 -10.42
C PRO A 218 33.89 -6.53 -10.85
N LEU A 219 34.09 -5.38 -10.19
CA LEU A 219 33.36 -4.13 -10.48
C LEU A 219 33.43 -3.74 -11.96
N ARG A 220 34.60 -3.85 -12.60
CA ARG A 220 34.75 -3.58 -14.05
C ARG A 220 33.79 -4.36 -14.95
N VAL A 221 33.40 -5.58 -14.56
CA VAL A 221 32.48 -6.41 -15.35
C VAL A 221 31.08 -5.84 -15.23
N VAL A 222 30.71 -5.38 -14.03
CA VAL A 222 29.42 -4.73 -13.76
C VAL A 222 29.35 -3.37 -14.43
N GLU A 223 30.41 -2.59 -14.40
CA GLU A 223 30.54 -1.32 -15.16
C GLU A 223 30.28 -1.53 -16.65
N ASN A 224 30.98 -2.47 -17.28
CA ASN A 224 30.80 -2.79 -18.69
C ASN A 224 29.39 -3.30 -19.00
N PHE A 225 28.79 -4.06 -18.07
CA PHE A 225 27.40 -4.51 -18.18
C PHE A 225 26.45 -3.31 -18.18
N LEU A 226 26.56 -2.40 -17.21
CA LEU A 226 25.72 -1.21 -17.14
C LEU A 226 25.89 -0.31 -18.37
N HIS A 227 27.12 -0.13 -18.84
CA HIS A 227 27.40 0.63 -20.07
C HIS A 227 26.67 0.05 -21.28
N ARG A 228 26.72 -1.28 -21.45
CA ARG A 228 26.03 -1.95 -22.56
C ARG A 228 24.52 -1.68 -22.58
N TYR A 229 23.90 -1.48 -21.41
CA TYR A 229 22.47 -1.23 -21.27
C TYR A 229 22.12 0.25 -21.05
N GLY A 230 23.09 1.17 -21.16
CA GLY A 230 22.86 2.61 -21.08
C GLY A 230 22.72 3.17 -19.66
N PHE A 231 23.27 2.49 -18.64
CA PHE A 231 23.22 2.89 -17.24
C PHE A 231 24.57 3.41 -16.71
N ASP A 232 25.30 4.16 -17.54
CA ASP A 232 26.68 4.62 -17.28
C ASP A 232 26.88 5.47 -16.02
N ASN A 233 25.83 6.12 -15.55
CA ASN A 233 25.92 7.14 -14.50
C ASN A 233 25.61 6.58 -13.10
N ALA A 234 25.43 5.27 -12.96
CA ALA A 234 25.15 4.62 -11.68
C ALA A 234 26.42 4.51 -10.83
N ASN A 235 26.31 4.86 -9.55
CA ASN A 235 27.41 4.70 -8.60
C ASN A 235 27.58 3.23 -8.22
N LEU A 236 28.79 2.69 -8.34
CA LEU A 236 29.09 1.29 -8.02
C LEU A 236 29.89 1.14 -6.75
N SER A 237 29.48 0.19 -5.91
CA SER A 237 30.23 -0.19 -4.72
C SER A 237 30.05 -1.66 -4.37
N VAL A 238 30.85 -2.15 -3.42
CA VAL A 238 30.68 -3.45 -2.77
C VAL A 238 30.17 -3.20 -1.35
N SER A 239 29.28 -4.08 -0.88
CA SER A 239 28.77 -4.06 0.48
C SER A 239 29.90 -4.00 1.51
N THR A 240 29.72 -3.16 2.53
CA THR A 240 30.62 -3.05 3.68
C THR A 240 30.29 -4.06 4.78
N GLY A 241 29.16 -4.77 4.66
CA GLY A 241 28.69 -5.74 5.64
C GLY A 241 29.62 -6.95 5.74
N SER A 242 30.29 -7.12 6.88
CA SER A 242 31.08 -8.34 7.11
C SER A 242 30.14 -9.50 7.43
N TYR A 243 30.02 -10.46 6.51
CA TYR A 243 29.46 -11.77 6.81
C TYR A 243 30.50 -12.53 7.65
N ARG A 244 30.36 -12.47 8.98
CA ARG A 244 31.05 -13.38 9.89
C ARG A 244 30.25 -14.66 10.06
#